data_AF-A0A218WU44-F1
#
_entry.id   AF-A0A218WU44-F1
#
_cell.length_a   1.000
_cell.length_b   1.000
_cell.length_c   1.000
_cell.angle_alpha   90.00
_cell.angle_beta   90.00
_cell.angle_gamma   90.00
#
_symmetry.space_group_name_H-M   'P 1'
#
loop_
_entity.id
_entity.type
_entity.pdbx_description
1 polymer ?
#
loop_
_entity_poly.entity_id
_entity_poly.type
_entity_poly.pdbx_seq_one_letter_code
_entity_poly.pdbx_strand_id
1 'polypeptide(L)'
;MAGLGMRKSRNFINRIISSSQIHQSLGVLEHIHSASSHRTHLSKFPTKIPTWGGPAALSSSRRFESTEAEKQAECMTDIGDDNQMLDFPGGRIAFTSSMRFIPESPEERIRCYRVIDEEGRPLMDSGLTKISEEVAVKMYTGMVTLQVLDTVFYEAQRQGRISFYVTTIGEEAINIASAAALTMDDLVFPQYREPGVLLWRGFTLQEFANQCFGNKADYGKGRQMPIHYGSNKLNYFTVSSTIATQLPPAVGAAYSLKMDKQDACAVTYFGDGGSSEVEILQTAHTIAI
;
A
#
# COMPACT_ATOMS: atom_id res chain seq x y z
N MET A 1 47.15 25.84 21.15
CA MET A 1 46.00 26.78 21.19
C MET A 1 44.88 26.12 20.40
N ALA A 2 43.96 25.38 21.05
CA ALA A 2 42.65 25.88 21.53
C ALA A 2 42.02 26.83 20.49
N GLY A 3 40.95 26.50 19.77
CA GLY A 3 39.73 25.83 20.19
C GLY A 3 38.59 26.85 20.09
N LEU A 4 37.97 27.02 18.91
CA LEU A 4 36.74 27.82 18.75
C LEU A 4 36.13 27.50 17.37
N GLY A 5 35.07 26.70 17.31
CA GLY A 5 34.43 26.38 16.02
C GLY A 5 33.18 25.49 16.06
N MET A 6 32.82 24.92 17.21
CA MET A 6 31.71 23.95 17.31
C MET A 6 30.61 24.36 18.31
N ARG A 7 30.34 25.66 18.47
CA ARG A 7 29.28 26.15 19.38
C ARG A 7 28.12 26.92 18.73
N LYS A 8 28.11 27.17 17.41
CA LYS A 8 27.01 27.94 16.76
C LYS A 8 25.88 27.11 16.15
N SER A 9 26.04 25.79 15.93
CA SER A 9 25.00 24.98 15.26
C SER A 9 23.96 24.35 16.23
N ARG A 10 24.31 24.13 17.50
CA ARG A 10 23.39 23.52 18.49
C ARG A 10 22.33 24.48 19.06
N ASN A 11 22.55 25.80 19.01
CA ASN A 11 21.63 26.78 19.57
C ASN A 11 20.44 27.13 18.65
N PHE A 12 20.45 26.70 17.39
CA PHE A 12 19.35 26.98 16.46
C PHE A 12 18.24 25.92 16.55
N ILE A 13 18.61 24.66 16.77
CA ILE A 13 17.65 23.54 16.89
C ILE A 13 16.84 23.64 18.21
N ASN A 14 17.48 24.04 19.31
CA ASN A 14 16.79 24.19 20.60
C ASN A 14 15.84 25.41 20.67
N ARG A 15 15.92 26.35 19.71
CA ARG A 15 15.08 27.56 19.71
C ARG A 15 13.75 27.36 18.99
N ILE A 16 13.60 26.30 18.20
CA ILE A 16 12.35 25.96 17.51
C ILE A 16 11.40 25.14 18.41
N ILE A 17 11.92 24.52 19.48
CA ILE A 17 11.16 23.68 20.42
C ILE A 17 10.44 24.51 21.52
N SER A 18 10.60 25.84 21.53
CA SER A 18 10.21 26.71 22.67
C SER A 18 9.06 27.71 22.40
N SER A 19 8.26 27.55 21.35
CA SER A 19 7.13 28.47 21.11
C SER A 19 5.82 27.72 20.95
N SER A 20 5.07 27.71 22.05
CA SER A 20 3.67 27.34 22.19
C SER A 20 2.75 28.19 21.30
N GLN A 21 2.18 27.58 20.26
CA GLN A 21 0.90 27.99 19.67
C GLN A 21 0.17 26.73 19.16
N ILE A 22 -0.43 26.00 20.10
CA ILE A 22 -1.41 24.94 19.83
C ILE A 22 -2.66 25.32 20.61
N HIS A 23 -3.50 26.17 20.02
CA HIS A 23 -4.91 26.34 20.38
C HIS A 23 -5.53 27.33 19.40
N GLN A 24 -6.17 26.83 18.33
CA GLN A 24 -7.28 27.43 17.59
C GLN A 24 -7.43 26.73 16.23
N SER A 25 -8.16 25.61 16.19
CA SER A 25 -8.85 25.16 14.95
C SER A 25 -9.90 24.06 15.17
N LEU A 26 -10.13 23.58 16.39
CA LEU A 26 -11.12 22.54 16.72
C LEU A 26 -12.59 23.03 16.82
N GLY A 27 -12.94 24.11 16.12
CA GLY A 27 -14.16 24.88 16.39
C GLY A 27 -15.15 25.01 15.24
N VAL A 28 -15.18 24.10 14.25
CA VAL A 28 -16.22 24.11 13.20
C VAL A 28 -16.45 22.68 12.72
N LEU A 29 -17.44 21.97 13.28
CA LEU A 29 -18.26 20.91 12.64
C LEU A 29 -19.01 20.06 13.71
N GLU A 30 -19.81 20.72 14.54
CA GLU A 30 -20.95 20.07 15.22
C GLU A 30 -22.23 20.77 14.74
N HIS A 31 -22.99 20.09 13.88
CA HIS A 31 -24.45 20.15 13.78
C HIS A 31 -24.91 19.36 12.55
N ILE A 32 -25.49 18.18 12.78
CA ILE A 32 -26.82 17.75 12.31
C ILE A 32 -27.08 16.37 12.94
N HIS A 33 -28.13 16.30 13.76
CA HIS A 33 -28.60 15.13 14.50
C HIS A 33 -29.74 14.42 13.75
N SER A 34 -29.82 13.11 14.00
CA SER A 34 -31.03 12.32 14.27
C SER A 34 -31.84 11.71 13.11
N ALA A 35 -31.86 10.36 13.10
CA ALA A 35 -33.03 9.44 13.12
C ALA A 35 -32.55 8.08 12.56
N SER A 36 -32.97 6.88 12.95
CA SER A 36 -33.99 6.35 13.85
C SER A 36 -33.62 4.88 14.09
N SER A 37 -33.89 4.37 15.30
CA SER A 37 -33.68 2.98 15.70
C SER A 37 -34.63 2.01 14.99
N HIS A 38 -34.14 0.82 14.63
CA HIS A 38 -34.97 -0.38 14.68
C HIS A 38 -34.17 -1.60 15.18
N ARG A 39 -34.83 -2.30 16.10
CA ARG A 39 -34.33 -3.36 16.97
C ARG A 39 -35.00 -4.64 16.50
N THR A 40 -34.25 -5.62 16.03
CA THR A 40 -34.80 -6.95 15.74
C THR A 40 -33.88 -8.06 16.24
N HIS A 41 -34.30 -8.59 17.38
CA HIS A 41 -34.35 -10.00 17.80
C HIS A 41 -33.22 -10.96 17.40
N LEU A 42 -32.50 -11.39 18.45
CA LEU A 42 -31.65 -12.57 18.54
C LEU A 42 -32.45 -13.87 18.26
N SER A 43 -31.84 -14.78 17.50
CA SER A 43 -32.11 -16.22 17.56
C SER A 43 -30.79 -16.99 17.69
N LYS A 44 -30.63 -17.63 18.86
CA LYS A 44 -29.53 -18.52 19.26
C LYS A 44 -29.59 -19.83 18.47
N PHE A 45 -28.45 -20.39 18.05
CA PHE A 45 -28.23 -21.85 17.87
C PHE A 45 -26.71 -22.16 17.82
N PRO A 46 -26.27 -23.42 18.09
CA PRO A 46 -25.38 -23.68 19.21
C PRO A 46 -23.93 -24.00 18.85
N THR A 47 -23.09 -23.78 19.87
CA THR A 47 -21.69 -24.15 20.05
C THR A 47 -21.42 -25.66 19.92
N LYS A 48 -20.37 -26.02 19.15
CA LYS A 48 -19.54 -27.21 19.41
C LYS A 48 -18.06 -26.87 19.18
N ILE A 49 -17.30 -26.95 20.26
CA ILE A 49 -15.83 -26.86 20.31
C ILE A 49 -15.27 -28.29 20.24
N PRO A 50 -14.16 -28.52 19.55
CA PRO A 50 -13.19 -29.52 20.01
C PRO A 50 -11.87 -28.86 20.35
N THR A 51 -11.48 -29.06 21.62
CA THR A 51 -10.12 -28.94 22.14
C THR A 51 -9.16 -29.86 21.38
N TRP A 52 -7.86 -29.51 21.32
CA TRP A 52 -6.73 -30.43 21.55
C TRP A 52 -5.43 -29.63 21.69
N GLY A 53 -4.56 -30.04 22.62
CA GLY A 53 -3.40 -29.29 23.08
C GLY A 53 -2.04 -29.74 22.53
N GLY A 54 -1.17 -28.75 22.29
CA GLY A 54 0.31 -28.69 22.41
C GLY A 54 1.22 -29.62 21.58
N PRO A 55 2.55 -29.34 21.47
CA PRO A 55 3.28 -28.07 21.69
C PRO A 55 4.16 -27.62 20.48
N ALA A 56 4.53 -26.33 20.49
CA ALA A 56 5.65 -25.65 19.82
C ALA A 56 5.98 -26.00 18.35
N ALA A 57 5.56 -25.15 17.41
CA ALA A 57 6.05 -25.14 16.04
C ALA A 57 6.58 -23.74 15.67
N LEU A 58 7.80 -23.73 15.11
CA LEU A 58 8.46 -22.58 14.50
C LEU A 58 7.51 -21.84 13.55
N SER A 59 7.48 -20.51 13.68
CA SER A 59 6.74 -19.62 12.79
C SER A 59 7.37 -19.66 11.40
N SER A 60 6.91 -20.59 10.56
CA SER A 60 7.00 -20.44 9.11
C SER A 60 5.83 -19.57 8.68
N SER A 61 6.14 -18.38 8.19
CA SER A 61 5.20 -17.54 7.46
C SER A 61 4.77 -18.30 6.22
N ARG A 62 3.66 -19.04 6.30
CA ARG A 62 3.01 -19.63 5.13
C ARG A 62 2.54 -18.47 4.26
N ARG A 63 3.19 -18.30 3.12
CA ARG A 63 2.73 -17.46 2.02
C ARG A 63 1.35 -18.01 1.61
N PHE A 64 0.33 -17.16 1.64
CA PHE A 64 -1.03 -17.57 1.25
C PHE A 64 -0.99 -18.06 -0.20
N GLU A 65 -1.49 -19.27 -0.44
CA GLU A 65 -1.86 -19.69 -1.79
C GLU A 65 -2.91 -18.70 -2.31
N SER A 66 -2.78 -18.28 -3.57
CA SER A 66 -3.77 -17.49 -4.28
C SER A 66 -5.10 -18.24 -4.26
N THR A 67 -5.98 -17.89 -3.32
CA THR A 67 -7.28 -18.52 -3.16
C THR A 67 -8.34 -17.44 -3.37
N GLU A 68 -9.38 -17.78 -4.14
CA GLU A 68 -10.69 -17.08 -4.18
C GLU A 68 -10.90 -15.92 -5.19
N ALA A 69 -10.23 -15.89 -6.35
CA ALA A 69 -10.78 -15.14 -7.50
C ALA A 69 -11.71 -16.01 -8.37
N GLU A 70 -11.50 -17.33 -8.38
CA GLU A 70 -12.23 -18.27 -9.24
C GLU A 70 -13.64 -18.60 -8.71
N LYS A 71 -13.85 -18.59 -7.39
CA LYS A 71 -15.14 -18.96 -6.77
C LYS A 71 -16.21 -17.88 -6.78
N GLN A 72 -15.85 -16.60 -6.91
CA GLN A 72 -16.86 -15.52 -6.94
C GLN A 72 -17.58 -15.43 -8.30
N ALA A 73 -17.06 -16.05 -9.35
CA ALA A 73 -17.71 -16.11 -10.66
C ALA A 73 -18.81 -17.18 -10.74
N GLU A 74 -18.82 -18.17 -9.84
CA GLU A 74 -19.78 -19.30 -9.91
C GLU A 74 -21.14 -19.02 -9.25
N CYS A 75 -21.32 -17.88 -8.57
CA CYS A 75 -22.53 -17.59 -7.80
C CYS A 75 -23.51 -16.65 -8.51
N MET A 76 -23.73 -16.78 -9.83
CA MET A 76 -24.85 -16.11 -10.51
C MET A 76 -25.40 -16.89 -11.72
N THR A 77 -25.71 -18.18 -11.59
CA THR A 77 -26.55 -18.88 -12.60
C THR A 77 -27.42 -19.96 -11.97
N ASP A 78 -28.41 -19.55 -11.17
CA ASP A 78 -29.63 -20.35 -10.98
C ASP A 78 -30.63 -20.01 -12.10
N ILE A 79 -30.41 -20.56 -13.30
CA ILE A 79 -31.46 -20.65 -14.32
C ILE A 79 -31.36 -22.04 -14.92
N GLY A 80 -32.31 -22.90 -14.55
CA GLY A 80 -32.49 -24.20 -15.16
C GLY A 80 -32.83 -24.07 -16.64
N ASP A 81 -31.89 -24.47 -17.49
CA ASP A 81 -32.14 -25.03 -18.81
C ASP A 81 -30.88 -25.83 -19.20
N ASP A 82 -31.03 -26.92 -19.94
CA ASP A 82 -29.99 -27.93 -20.17
C ASP A 82 -28.60 -27.34 -20.54
N ASN A 83 -27.62 -27.58 -19.66
CA ASN A 83 -26.25 -27.04 -19.70
C ASN A 83 -25.41 -27.63 -20.86
N GLN A 84 -25.79 -27.37 -22.11
CA GLN A 84 -24.90 -27.60 -23.25
C GLN A 84 -23.84 -26.49 -23.28
N MET A 85 -22.62 -26.83 -22.87
CA MET A 85 -21.45 -25.96 -22.99
C MET A 85 -20.73 -26.30 -24.28
N LEU A 86 -20.40 -25.29 -25.09
CA LEU A 86 -19.47 -25.46 -26.21
C LEU A 86 -18.06 -25.15 -25.77
N ASP A 87 -17.12 -25.93 -26.26
CA ASP A 87 -15.70 -25.68 -26.10
C ASP A 87 -15.17 -24.97 -27.35
N PHE A 88 -14.81 -23.69 -27.20
CA PHE A 88 -14.18 -22.89 -28.24
C PHE A 88 -12.70 -22.68 -27.88
N PRO A 89 -11.82 -22.41 -28.87
CA PRO A 89 -10.41 -22.15 -28.61
C PRO A 89 -10.11 -21.00 -27.63
N GLY A 90 -11.09 -20.11 -27.35
CA GLY A 90 -10.99 -19.01 -26.41
C GLY A 90 -11.72 -19.23 -25.07
N GLY A 91 -12.28 -20.40 -24.83
CA GLY A 91 -12.96 -20.75 -23.57
C GLY A 91 -14.27 -21.51 -23.78
N ARG A 92 -14.81 -22.02 -22.67
CA ARG A 92 -16.10 -22.71 -22.62
C ARG A 92 -17.24 -21.70 -22.47
N ILE A 93 -18.24 -21.79 -23.33
CA ILE A 93 -19.36 -20.84 -23.37
C ILE A 93 -20.67 -21.62 -23.25
N ALA A 94 -21.55 -21.18 -22.35
CA ALA A 94 -22.90 -21.71 -22.23
C ALA A 94 -23.82 -21.10 -23.30
N PHE A 95 -24.73 -21.91 -23.86
CA PHE A 95 -25.72 -21.40 -24.79
C PHE A 95 -26.83 -20.61 -24.10
N THR A 96 -27.37 -19.61 -24.79
CA THR A 96 -28.66 -18.99 -24.45
C THR A 96 -29.50 -18.79 -25.71
N SER A 97 -30.78 -19.15 -25.66
CA SER A 97 -31.75 -18.96 -26.74
C SER A 97 -32.39 -17.57 -26.73
N SER A 98 -32.13 -16.78 -25.68
CA SER A 98 -32.67 -15.44 -25.49
C SER A 98 -31.58 -14.38 -25.62
N MET A 99 -31.84 -13.33 -26.42
CA MET A 99 -30.92 -12.19 -26.53
C MET A 99 -30.93 -11.37 -25.23
N ARG A 100 -29.81 -11.36 -24.52
CA ARG A 100 -29.62 -10.58 -23.28
C ARG A 100 -28.25 -9.89 -23.34
N PHE A 101 -28.23 -8.57 -23.15
CA PHE A 101 -26.99 -7.82 -23.01
C PHE A 101 -26.50 -7.90 -21.57
N ILE A 102 -25.19 -8.09 -21.39
CA ILE A 102 -24.55 -7.99 -20.07
C ILE A 102 -24.40 -6.48 -19.79
N PRO A 103 -24.95 -5.96 -18.67
CA PRO A 103 -24.81 -4.57 -18.33
C PRO A 103 -23.32 -4.21 -18.11
N GLU A 104 -22.91 -3.01 -18.53
CA GLU A 104 -21.50 -2.54 -18.44
C GLU A 104 -20.97 -2.48 -17.01
N SER A 105 -21.85 -2.34 -16.02
CA SER A 105 -21.48 -2.31 -14.62
C SER A 105 -22.39 -3.22 -13.80
N PRO A 106 -21.84 -4.01 -12.87
CA PRO A 106 -22.65 -4.73 -11.91
C PRO A 106 -23.48 -3.74 -11.09
N GLU A 107 -24.71 -4.11 -10.74
CA GLU A 107 -25.60 -3.26 -9.92
C GLU A 107 -25.01 -3.00 -8.53
N GLU A 108 -24.19 -3.93 -8.01
CA GLU A 108 -23.48 -3.81 -6.74
C GLU A 108 -21.98 -3.58 -6.97
N ARG A 109 -21.40 -2.57 -6.31
CA ARG A 109 -19.95 -2.31 -6.33
C ARG A 109 -19.21 -3.37 -5.51
N ILE A 110 -17.97 -3.67 -5.91
CA ILE A 110 -17.05 -4.51 -5.11
C ILE A 110 -16.92 -3.91 -3.70
N ARG A 111 -17.14 -4.75 -2.68
CA ARG A 111 -17.13 -4.33 -1.28
C ARG A 111 -15.69 -4.03 -0.82
N CYS A 112 -15.53 -2.98 -0.02
CA CYS A 112 -14.24 -2.63 0.56
C CYS A 112 -13.91 -3.56 1.73
N TYR A 113 -12.79 -4.26 1.65
CA TYR A 113 -12.29 -5.08 2.76
C TYR A 113 -11.81 -4.18 3.91
N ARG A 114 -12.37 -4.39 5.10
CA ARG A 114 -12.06 -3.60 6.30
C ARG A 114 -11.90 -4.51 7.50
N VAL A 115 -10.91 -4.17 8.33
CA VAL A 115 -10.48 -5.00 9.46
C VAL A 115 -10.74 -4.33 10.80
N ILE A 116 -10.56 -3.01 10.89
CA ILE A 116 -10.80 -2.19 12.08
C ILE A 116 -11.87 -1.13 11.80
N ASP A 117 -12.61 -0.74 12.83
CA ASP A 117 -13.53 0.40 12.78
C ASP A 117 -12.81 1.74 12.98
N GLU A 118 -13.57 2.84 12.94
CA GLU A 118 -13.04 4.21 13.08
C GLU A 118 -12.46 4.47 14.48
N GLU A 119 -12.89 3.72 15.49
CA GLU A 119 -12.36 3.76 16.85
C GLU A 119 -11.14 2.84 17.04
N GLY A 120 -10.68 2.15 16.00
CA GLY A 120 -9.55 1.24 16.03
C GLY A 120 -9.85 -0.13 16.66
N ARG A 121 -11.13 -0.49 16.80
CA ARG A 121 -11.55 -1.81 17.32
C ARG A 121 -11.66 -2.81 16.16
N PRO A 122 -11.27 -4.08 16.37
CA PRO A 122 -11.39 -5.09 15.33
C PRO A 122 -12.86 -5.41 15.04
N LEU A 123 -13.20 -5.53 13.76
CA LEU A 123 -14.52 -5.99 13.33
C LEU A 123 -14.66 -7.50 13.60
N MET A 124 -15.83 -7.94 14.04
CA MET A 124 -16.09 -9.37 14.23
C MET A 124 -15.95 -10.10 12.89
N ASP A 125 -15.34 -11.29 12.91
CA ASP A 125 -15.16 -12.17 11.75
C ASP A 125 -14.07 -11.76 10.73
N SER A 126 -13.23 -10.76 11.03
CA SER A 126 -12.24 -10.22 10.09
C SER A 126 -11.02 -11.13 9.81
N GLY A 127 -11.05 -12.41 10.19
CA GLY A 127 -9.93 -13.35 9.99
C GLY A 127 -8.58 -12.87 10.50
N LEU A 128 -8.57 -11.98 11.51
CA LEU A 128 -7.39 -11.18 11.88
C LEU A 128 -6.20 -12.06 12.29
N THR A 129 -5.17 -12.12 11.44
CA THR A 129 -3.85 -12.56 11.88
C THR A 129 -3.33 -11.54 12.88
N LYS A 130 -3.12 -11.96 14.14
CA LYS A 130 -2.53 -11.08 15.16
C LYS A 130 -1.13 -10.65 14.74
N ILE A 131 -0.97 -9.37 14.49
CA ILE A 131 0.35 -8.73 14.30
C ILE A 131 0.99 -8.57 15.69
N SER A 132 2.31 -8.76 15.79
CA SER A 132 3.00 -8.52 17.05
C SER A 132 2.96 -7.03 17.41
N GLU A 133 2.93 -6.73 18.71
CA GLU A 133 2.95 -5.36 19.21
C GLU A 133 4.16 -4.58 18.68
N GLU A 134 5.34 -5.22 18.62
CA GLU A 134 6.57 -4.64 18.08
C GLU A 134 6.41 -4.18 16.62
N VAL A 135 5.79 -5.01 15.77
CA VAL A 135 5.55 -4.67 14.37
C VAL A 135 4.52 -3.55 14.26
N ALA A 136 3.45 -3.58 15.05
CA ALA A 136 2.43 -2.54 15.06
C ALA A 136 3.00 -1.18 15.49
N VAL A 137 3.81 -1.14 16.56
CA VAL A 137 4.49 0.07 17.02
C VAL A 137 5.48 0.58 15.97
N LYS A 138 6.23 -0.33 15.32
CA LYS A 138 7.13 0.04 14.22
C LYS A 138 6.37 0.64 13.04
N MET A 139 5.22 0.07 12.66
CA MET A 139 4.37 0.59 11.58
C MET A 139 3.88 2.00 11.93
N TYR A 140 3.34 2.19 13.13
CA TYR A 140 2.89 3.49 13.61
C TYR A 140 4.01 4.54 13.61
N THR A 141 5.18 4.16 14.13
CA THR A 141 6.37 5.03 14.13
C THR A 141 6.79 5.39 12.71
N GLY A 142 6.73 4.44 11.77
CA GLY A 142 7.00 4.67 10.35
C GLY A 142 6.05 5.69 9.73
N MET A 143 4.73 5.56 9.99
CA MET A 143 3.72 6.49 9.48
C MET A 143 3.94 7.92 10.01
N VAL A 144 4.16 8.07 11.32
CA VAL A 144 4.43 9.38 11.93
C VAL A 144 5.74 9.97 11.40
N THR A 145 6.79 9.15 11.24
CA THR A 145 8.08 9.60 10.70
C THR A 145 7.94 10.11 9.28
N LEU A 146 7.15 9.42 8.44
CA LEU A 146 6.87 9.83 7.07
C LEU A 146 6.10 11.16 7.02
N GLN A 147 5.09 11.33 7.88
CA GLN A 147 4.33 12.58 7.97
C GLN A 147 5.20 13.77 8.40
N VAL A 148 6.12 13.57 9.35
CA VAL A 148 7.07 14.60 9.79
C VAL A 148 8.10 14.90 8.69
N LEU A 149 8.61 13.87 8.00
CA LEU A 149 9.48 14.02 6.85
C LEU A 149 8.81 14.93 5.80
N ASP A 150 7.57 14.62 5.44
CA ASP A 150 6.81 15.39 4.47
C ASP A 150 6.63 16.84 4.88
N THR A 151 6.29 17.10 6.14
CA THR A 151 6.15 18.46 6.66
C THR A 151 7.46 19.25 6.50
N VAL A 152 8.59 18.64 6.87
CA VAL A 152 9.91 19.30 6.82
C VAL A 152 10.34 19.60 5.38
N PHE A 153 10.21 18.64 4.47
CA PHE A 153 10.65 18.81 3.09
C PHE A 153 9.68 19.67 2.27
N TYR A 154 8.38 19.61 2.56
CA TYR A 154 7.41 20.54 1.99
C TYR A 154 7.77 22.00 2.32
N GLU A 155 8.05 22.30 3.59
CA GLU A 155 8.49 23.64 4.00
C GLU A 155 9.83 24.04 3.39
N ALA A 156 10.78 23.10 3.27
CA ALA A 156 12.04 23.36 2.56
C ALA A 156 11.81 23.74 1.10
N GLN A 157 10.84 23.10 0.43
CA GLN A 157 10.44 23.43 -0.93
C GLN A 157 9.80 24.81 -1.01
N ARG A 158 8.90 25.17 -0.08
CA ARG A 158 8.28 26.51 -0.01
C ARG A 158 9.32 27.63 0.18
N GLN A 159 10.42 27.33 0.86
CA GLN A 159 11.56 28.24 1.03
C GLN A 159 12.54 28.24 -0.14
N GLY A 160 12.29 27.46 -1.21
CA GLY A 160 13.17 27.35 -2.37
C GLY A 160 14.50 26.63 -2.10
N ARG A 161 14.59 25.87 -0.99
CA ARG A 161 15.81 25.09 -0.66
C ARG A 161 15.93 23.82 -1.49
N ILE A 162 14.80 23.27 -1.93
CA ILE A 162 14.69 22.17 -2.89
C ILE A 162 13.72 22.58 -4.00
N SER A 163 13.91 22.07 -5.20
CA SER A 163 13.15 22.50 -6.38
C SER A 163 11.71 21.98 -6.41
N PHE A 164 11.49 20.76 -5.91
CA PHE A 164 10.21 20.06 -6.02
C PHE A 164 9.99 19.17 -4.79
N TYR A 165 8.73 18.99 -4.40
CA TYR A 165 8.35 18.04 -3.36
C TYR A 165 6.84 17.74 -3.44
N VAL A 166 6.46 16.49 -3.21
CA VAL A 166 5.07 16.04 -3.14
C VAL A 166 4.92 15.21 -1.86
N THR A 167 3.86 15.49 -1.10
CA THR A 167 3.59 14.83 0.18
C THR A 167 2.73 13.58 -0.01
N THR A 168 2.82 12.66 0.93
CA THR A 168 2.09 11.38 1.03
C THR A 168 0.99 11.39 2.09
N ILE A 169 0.56 12.59 2.50
CA ILE A 169 -0.48 12.78 3.53
C ILE A 169 -1.75 12.02 3.14
N GLY A 170 -2.17 11.09 4.01
CA GLY A 170 -3.33 10.21 3.79
C GLY A 170 -2.98 8.85 3.18
N GLU A 171 -1.75 8.63 2.72
CA GLU A 171 -1.28 7.40 2.08
C GLU A 171 -0.16 6.71 2.89
N GLU A 172 0.12 7.16 4.11
CA GLU A 172 1.20 6.66 4.96
C GLU A 172 0.98 5.19 5.35
N ALA A 173 -0.26 4.82 5.62
CA ALA A 173 -0.62 3.45 6.00
C ALA A 173 -0.39 2.47 4.85
N ILE A 174 -0.80 2.82 3.63
CA ILE A 174 -0.63 1.97 2.44
C ILE A 174 0.86 1.75 2.18
N ASN A 175 1.66 2.80 2.28
CA ASN A 175 3.12 2.76 2.17
C ASN A 175 3.77 1.79 3.16
N ILE A 176 3.50 1.97 4.45
CA ILE A 176 4.20 1.25 5.51
C ILE A 176 3.67 -0.18 5.66
N ALA A 177 2.36 -0.37 5.59
CA ALA A 177 1.74 -1.69 5.79
C ALA A 177 2.01 -2.63 4.61
N SER A 178 1.96 -2.14 3.37
CA SER A 178 2.34 -2.95 2.20
C SER A 178 3.80 -3.39 2.29
N ALA A 179 4.71 -2.48 2.60
CA ALA A 179 6.13 -2.79 2.77
C ALA A 179 6.41 -3.78 3.91
N ALA A 180 5.61 -3.75 4.98
CA ALA A 180 5.72 -4.67 6.10
C ALA A 180 5.25 -6.09 5.79
N ALA A 181 4.39 -6.26 4.81
CA ALA A 181 3.98 -7.57 4.30
C ALA A 181 5.04 -8.19 3.36
N LEU A 182 6.00 -7.38 2.88
CA LEU A 182 7.04 -7.81 1.96
C LEU A 182 8.33 -8.21 2.68
N THR A 183 9.06 -9.11 2.06
CA THR A 183 10.44 -9.45 2.39
C THR A 183 11.41 -8.47 1.73
N MET A 184 12.68 -8.52 2.13
CA MET A 184 13.72 -7.68 1.51
C MET A 184 14.11 -8.15 0.11
N ASP A 185 13.83 -9.41 -0.23
CA ASP A 185 14.12 -9.99 -1.54
C ASP A 185 13.07 -9.59 -2.60
N ASP A 186 11.90 -9.13 -2.16
CA ASP A 186 10.85 -8.65 -3.07
C ASP A 186 11.26 -7.36 -3.77
N LEU A 187 11.01 -7.30 -5.07
CA LEU A 187 11.31 -6.16 -5.92
C LEU A 187 10.17 -5.14 -5.87
N VAL A 188 10.49 -3.87 -5.64
CA VAL A 188 9.50 -2.79 -5.56
C VAL A 188 9.66 -1.84 -6.75
N PHE A 189 8.55 -1.63 -7.46
CA PHE A 189 8.38 -0.73 -8.60
C PHE A 189 7.42 0.41 -8.20
N PRO A 190 7.96 1.52 -7.67
CA PRO A 190 7.16 2.65 -7.19
C PRO A 190 6.70 3.58 -8.32
N GLN A 191 5.78 4.49 -8.02
CA GLN A 191 5.39 5.59 -8.89
C GLN A 191 6.01 6.92 -8.45
N TYR A 192 5.65 7.46 -7.28
CA TYR A 192 6.28 8.65 -6.65
C TYR A 192 5.73 8.96 -5.25
N ARG A 193 4.61 8.32 -4.83
CA ARG A 193 4.00 8.49 -3.50
C ARG A 193 4.38 7.36 -2.54
N GLU A 194 5.42 6.60 -2.87
CA GLU A 194 5.84 5.42 -2.12
C GLU A 194 7.13 5.56 -1.25
N PRO A 195 7.57 6.76 -0.78
CA PRO A 195 8.78 6.87 0.04
C PRO A 195 8.67 6.13 1.39
N GLY A 196 7.47 5.86 1.90
CA GLY A 196 7.30 5.08 3.12
C GLY A 196 7.75 3.62 2.96
N VAL A 197 7.68 3.06 1.75
CA VAL A 197 8.23 1.71 1.48
C VAL A 197 9.74 1.70 1.68
N LEU A 198 10.44 2.72 1.17
CA LEU A 198 11.87 2.90 1.41
C LEU A 198 12.19 3.10 2.89
N LEU A 199 11.42 3.95 3.57
CA LEU A 199 11.59 4.23 5.00
C LEU A 199 11.47 2.93 5.82
N TRP A 200 10.47 2.10 5.54
CA TRP A 200 10.27 0.81 6.21
C TRP A 200 11.44 -0.16 5.98
N ARG A 201 11.96 -0.19 4.75
CA ARG A 201 13.11 -1.03 4.34
C ARG A 201 14.46 -0.51 4.85
N GLY A 202 14.49 0.62 5.56
CA GLY A 202 15.69 1.14 6.23
C GLY A 202 16.44 2.20 5.43
N PHE A 203 15.80 2.86 4.46
CA PHE A 203 16.33 4.07 3.84
C PHE A 203 16.36 5.19 4.88
N THR A 204 17.53 5.78 5.07
CA THR A 204 17.76 6.76 6.12
C THR A 204 17.21 8.13 5.74
N LEU A 205 16.82 8.92 6.74
CA LEU A 205 16.41 10.32 6.53
C LEU A 205 17.51 11.16 5.85
N GLN A 206 18.78 10.80 6.07
CA GLN A 206 19.90 11.43 5.41
C GLN A 206 19.95 11.09 3.92
N GLU A 207 19.64 9.86 3.52
CA GLU A 207 19.57 9.47 2.11
C GLU A 207 18.40 10.17 1.40
N PHE A 208 17.22 10.29 2.05
CA PHE A 208 16.12 11.12 1.54
C PHE A 208 16.59 12.57 1.30
N ALA A 209 17.26 13.17 2.30
CA ALA A 209 17.82 14.50 2.17
C ALA A 209 18.85 14.61 1.04
N ASN A 210 19.73 13.62 0.90
CA ASN A 210 20.76 13.64 -0.14
C ASN A 210 20.15 13.69 -1.54
N GLN A 211 19.12 12.88 -1.77
CA GLN A 211 18.40 12.84 -3.05
C GLN A 211 17.65 14.16 -3.31
N CYS A 212 16.87 14.65 -2.33
CA CYS A 212 16.08 15.88 -2.52
C CYS A 212 16.94 17.12 -2.79
N PHE A 213 18.13 17.20 -2.19
CA PHE A 213 19.07 18.30 -2.41
C PHE A 213 20.01 18.07 -3.60
N GLY A 214 19.99 16.88 -4.22
CA GLY A 214 20.90 16.52 -5.31
C GLY A 214 22.37 16.65 -4.95
N ASN A 215 22.74 16.33 -3.70
CA ASN A 215 24.10 16.57 -3.20
C ASN A 215 25.08 15.44 -3.60
N LYS A 216 26.36 15.60 -3.26
CA LYS A 216 27.42 14.63 -3.61
C LYS A 216 27.23 13.20 -3.07
N ALA A 217 26.39 13.05 -2.04
CA ALA A 217 26.10 11.77 -1.39
C ALA A 217 24.82 11.13 -1.93
N ASP A 218 24.16 11.74 -2.93
CA ASP A 218 23.06 11.12 -3.65
C ASP A 218 23.56 9.99 -4.56
N TYR A 219 22.95 8.82 -4.43
CA TYR A 219 23.19 7.68 -5.32
C TYR A 219 22.81 7.99 -6.78
N GLY A 220 21.79 8.83 -6.98
CA GLY A 220 21.35 9.33 -8.28
C GLY A 220 22.25 10.42 -8.88
N LYS A 221 23.30 10.85 -8.15
CA LYS A 221 24.27 11.87 -8.56
C LYS A 221 23.63 13.21 -8.93
N GLY A 222 22.48 13.56 -8.32
CA GLY A 222 21.74 14.79 -8.55
C GLY A 222 21.14 14.91 -9.96
N ARG A 223 20.99 13.79 -10.68
CA ARG A 223 20.50 13.79 -12.07
C ARG A 223 18.98 13.77 -12.18
N GLN A 224 18.32 13.24 -11.16
CA GLN A 224 16.88 13.11 -11.11
C GLN A 224 16.27 14.26 -10.31
N MET A 225 14.99 14.54 -10.56
CA MET A 225 14.24 15.49 -9.76
C MET A 225 14.14 15.01 -8.31
N PRO A 226 14.02 15.92 -7.32
CA PRO A 226 13.69 15.53 -5.95
C PRO A 226 12.46 14.62 -5.93
N ILE A 227 12.39 13.68 -4.98
CA ILE A 227 11.37 12.61 -4.83
C ILE A 227 11.52 11.41 -5.77
N HIS A 228 12.44 11.46 -6.74
CA HIS A 228 12.79 10.31 -7.55
C HIS A 228 13.80 9.39 -6.85
N TYR A 229 13.37 8.80 -5.75
CA TYR A 229 14.20 7.92 -4.96
C TYR A 229 14.45 6.58 -5.67
N GLY A 230 15.57 5.93 -5.35
CA GLY A 230 15.96 4.64 -5.88
C GLY A 230 17.02 4.00 -4.99
N SER A 231 16.98 2.67 -4.81
CA SER A 231 17.96 1.95 -4.03
C SER A 231 18.09 0.49 -4.45
N ASN A 232 19.20 0.15 -5.12
CA ASN A 232 19.53 -1.23 -5.46
C ASN A 232 19.69 -2.09 -4.21
N LYS A 233 20.21 -1.53 -3.11
CA LYS A 233 20.39 -2.25 -1.83
C LYS A 233 19.06 -2.70 -1.23
N LEU A 234 18.00 -1.91 -1.43
CA LEU A 234 16.69 -2.15 -0.84
C LEU A 234 15.70 -2.72 -1.85
N ASN A 235 16.19 -3.23 -2.99
CA ASN A 235 15.35 -3.78 -4.07
C ASN A 235 14.22 -2.83 -4.47
N TYR A 236 14.52 -1.53 -4.53
CA TYR A 236 13.57 -0.46 -4.83
C TYR A 236 14.00 0.24 -6.10
N PHE A 237 13.23 0.05 -7.18
CA PHE A 237 13.51 0.64 -8.47
C PHE A 237 13.42 2.16 -8.42
N THR A 238 14.31 2.82 -9.17
CA THR A 238 14.35 4.27 -9.25
C THR A 238 13.07 4.79 -9.89
N VAL A 239 12.39 5.69 -9.20
CA VAL A 239 11.19 6.38 -9.66
C VAL A 239 11.44 7.15 -10.97
N SER A 240 10.46 7.11 -11.87
CA SER A 240 10.39 7.93 -13.09
C SER A 240 9.17 8.87 -13.02
N SER A 241 9.25 10.04 -13.67
CA SER A 241 8.10 10.95 -13.79
C SER A 241 6.94 10.37 -14.58
N THR A 242 7.24 9.42 -15.47
CA THR A 242 6.27 8.85 -16.40
C THR A 242 5.32 7.92 -15.67
N ILE A 243 4.03 8.19 -15.78
CA ILE A 243 2.98 7.40 -15.12
C ILE A 243 2.91 6.01 -15.77
N ALA A 244 2.67 4.97 -14.97
CA ALA A 244 2.44 3.58 -15.39
C ALA A 244 3.62 2.85 -16.07
N THR A 245 4.67 3.55 -16.49
CA THR A 245 5.84 2.97 -17.16
C THR A 245 6.63 1.94 -16.36
N GLN A 246 6.45 1.90 -15.04
CA GLN A 246 7.03 0.91 -14.14
C GLN A 246 6.33 -0.46 -14.21
N LEU A 247 5.10 -0.52 -14.74
CA LEU A 247 4.32 -1.75 -14.76
C LEU A 247 4.91 -2.83 -15.67
N PRO A 248 5.26 -2.57 -16.95
CA PRO A 248 5.81 -3.61 -17.80
C PRO A 248 7.16 -4.18 -17.28
N PRO A 249 8.12 -3.34 -16.81
CA PRO A 249 9.32 -3.83 -16.14
C PRO A 249 9.03 -4.67 -14.90
N ALA A 250 8.00 -4.34 -14.12
CA ALA A 250 7.62 -5.12 -12.95
C ALA A 250 7.14 -6.54 -13.34
N VAL A 251 6.36 -6.66 -14.41
CA VAL A 251 5.93 -7.97 -14.94
C VAL A 251 7.14 -8.78 -15.45
N GLY A 252 8.04 -8.12 -16.19
CA GLY A 252 9.27 -8.77 -16.65
C GLY A 252 10.14 -9.26 -15.50
N ALA A 253 10.24 -8.48 -14.42
CA ALA A 253 10.95 -8.87 -13.20
C ALA A 253 10.27 -10.04 -12.49
N ALA A 254 8.94 -10.02 -12.35
CA ALA A 254 8.18 -11.14 -11.80
C ALA A 254 8.38 -12.42 -12.62
N TYR A 255 8.39 -12.30 -13.95
CA TYR A 255 8.66 -13.42 -14.84
C TYR A 255 10.07 -13.98 -14.64
N SER A 256 11.08 -13.12 -14.48
CA SER A 256 12.45 -13.54 -14.14
C SER A 256 12.50 -14.29 -12.81
N LEU A 257 11.86 -13.78 -11.76
CA LEU A 257 11.80 -14.44 -10.46
C LEU A 257 11.16 -15.83 -10.56
N LYS A 258 10.08 -15.96 -11.36
CA LYS A 258 9.42 -17.24 -11.65
C LYS A 258 10.35 -18.21 -12.39
N MET A 259 11.06 -17.75 -13.41
CA MET A 259 12.02 -18.59 -14.17
C MET A 259 13.17 -19.08 -13.29
N ASP A 260 13.67 -18.22 -12.40
CA ASP A 260 14.74 -18.51 -11.46
C ASP A 260 14.28 -19.31 -10.23
N LYS A 261 12.96 -19.60 -10.11
CA LYS A 261 12.33 -20.28 -8.97
C LYS A 261 12.65 -19.61 -7.63
N GLN A 262 12.74 -18.28 -7.62
CA GLN A 262 12.97 -17.52 -6.41
C GLN A 262 11.68 -17.37 -5.61
N ASP A 263 11.76 -17.50 -4.29
CA ASP A 263 10.63 -17.25 -3.39
C ASP A 263 10.48 -15.74 -3.11
N ALA A 264 10.30 -14.95 -4.17
CA ALA A 264 10.15 -13.50 -4.11
C ALA A 264 9.09 -13.03 -5.12
N CYS A 265 8.54 -11.84 -4.92
CA CYS A 265 7.56 -11.21 -5.79
C CYS A 265 8.04 -9.85 -6.29
N ALA A 266 7.43 -9.37 -7.38
CA ALA A 266 7.53 -7.99 -7.80
C ALA A 266 6.23 -7.27 -7.43
N VAL A 267 6.36 -6.14 -6.76
CA VAL A 267 5.24 -5.29 -6.34
C VAL A 267 5.34 -3.97 -7.08
N THR A 268 4.22 -3.52 -7.64
CA THR A 268 4.14 -2.25 -8.35
C THR A 268 3.00 -1.41 -7.81
N TYR A 269 3.22 -0.10 -7.76
CA TYR A 269 2.27 0.88 -7.24
C TYR A 269 1.87 1.84 -8.35
N PHE A 270 0.60 2.19 -8.42
CA PHE A 270 0.09 3.19 -9.36
C PHE A 270 -1.19 3.82 -8.78
N GLY A 271 -1.44 5.08 -9.11
CA GLY A 271 -2.66 5.79 -8.72
C GLY A 271 -3.83 5.48 -9.65
N ASP A 272 -5.02 5.91 -9.25
CA ASP A 272 -6.24 5.82 -10.05
C ASP A 272 -6.10 6.54 -11.41
N GLY A 273 -5.41 7.69 -11.47
CA GLY A 273 -5.12 8.36 -12.74
C GLY A 273 -4.25 7.51 -13.68
N GLY A 274 -3.37 6.67 -13.11
CA GLY A 274 -2.57 5.72 -13.87
C GLY A 274 -3.41 4.59 -14.47
N SER A 275 -4.56 4.24 -13.86
CA SER A 275 -5.48 3.17 -14.29
C SER A 275 -5.89 3.23 -15.76
N SER A 276 -5.85 4.43 -16.34
CA SER A 276 -6.29 4.73 -17.71
C SER A 276 -5.15 4.65 -18.74
N GLU A 277 -3.92 4.43 -18.31
CA GLU A 277 -2.76 4.28 -19.21
C GLU A 277 -2.74 2.90 -19.88
N VAL A 278 -2.29 2.87 -21.13
CA VAL A 278 -2.27 1.65 -21.97
C VAL A 278 -1.41 0.55 -21.34
N GLU A 279 -0.37 0.95 -20.60
CA GLU A 279 0.55 0.10 -19.87
C GLU A 279 -0.18 -0.82 -18.88
N ILE A 280 -1.31 -0.40 -18.30
CA ILE A 280 -2.08 -1.25 -17.39
C ILE A 280 -2.80 -2.37 -18.12
N LEU A 281 -3.43 -2.06 -19.25
CA LEU A 281 -4.09 -3.06 -20.06
C LEU A 281 -3.09 -4.13 -20.52
N GLN A 282 -1.91 -3.68 -20.97
CA GLN A 282 -0.84 -4.58 -21.41
C GLN A 282 -0.27 -5.41 -20.24
N THR A 283 -0.11 -4.79 -19.07
CA THR A 283 0.40 -5.46 -17.86
C THR A 283 -0.59 -6.51 -17.36
N ALA A 284 -1.86 -6.16 -17.23
CA ALA A 284 -2.90 -7.07 -16.77
C ALA A 284 -3.02 -8.31 -17.67
N HIS A 285 -2.98 -8.11 -18.99
CA HIS A 285 -2.98 -9.20 -19.95
C HIS A 285 -1.75 -10.10 -19.83
N THR A 286 -0.57 -9.52 -19.60
CA THR A 286 0.69 -10.29 -19.50
C THR A 286 0.79 -11.06 -18.18
N ILE A 287 0.27 -10.52 -17.07
CA ILE A 287 0.25 -11.21 -15.77
C ILE A 287 -0.65 -12.45 -15.81
N ALA A 288 -1.75 -12.40 -16.56
CA ALA A 288 -2.72 -13.48 -16.66
C ALA A 288 -2.22 -14.70 -17.47
N ILE A 289 -1.08 -14.59 -18.17
CA ILE A 289 -0.46 -15.63 -19.00
C ILE A 289 0.70 -16.29 -18.25
#